data_AF-A0A2N5JP37-F1
#
_entry.id   AF-A0A2N5JP37-F1
#
_cell.length_a   1.000
_cell.length_b   1.000
_cell.length_c   1.000
_cell.angle_alpha   90.00
_cell.angle_beta   90.00
_cell.angle_gamma   90.00
#
_symmetry.space_group_name_H-M   'P 1'
#
loop_
_entity.id
_entity.type
_entity.pdbx_description
1 polymer ?
#
loop_
_entity_poly.entity_id
_entity_poly.type
_entity_poly.pdbx_seq_one_letter_code
_entity_poly.pdbx_strand_id
1 'polypeptide(L)'
;MSLTIALVGNPNCGKTSLFNALTGANQEVGNWPGVTVERKEGKYSWQHQQVTVIDLPGVYSLDGEDNASGLDEQIARNFLLSGSADIIINIVDAS
;
A
#
# COMPACT_ATOMS: atom_id res chain seq x y z
N MET A 1 -13.68 -6.24 14.28
CA MET A 1 -12.75 -5.17 13.89
C MET A 1 -11.90 -5.70 12.75
N SER A 2 -11.91 -5.07 11.58
CA SER A 2 -11.06 -5.48 10.45
C SER A 2 -9.66 -4.93 10.66
N LEU A 3 -8.64 -5.77 10.57
CA LEU A 3 -7.24 -5.35 10.62
C LEU A 3 -6.84 -4.77 9.26
N THR A 4 -6.22 -3.60 9.23
CA THR A 4 -5.75 -2.97 7.99
C THR A 4 -4.22 -2.91 7.99
N ILE A 5 -3.63 -3.50 6.95
CA ILE A 5 -2.18 -3.54 6.72
C ILE A 5 -1.86 -2.65 5.52
N ALA A 6 -0.91 -1.74 5.69
CA ALA A 6 -0.29 -1.00 4.59
C ALA A 6 1.01 -1.66 4.16
N LEU A 7 1.17 -1.92 2.87
CA LEU A 7 2.45 -2.32 2.29
C LEU A 7 3.18 -1.09 1.76
N VAL A 8 4.43 -0.90 2.20
CA VAL A 8 5.32 0.18 1.75
C VAL A 8 6.66 -0.39 1.31
N GLY A 9 7.38 0.36 0.49
CA GLY A 9 8.69 -0.03 0.00
C GLY A 9 9.03 0.62 -1.33
N ASN A 10 10.27 0.48 -1.76
CA ASN A 10 10.75 1.06 -3.00
C ASN A 10 10.04 0.44 -4.23
N PRO A 11 10.03 1.13 -5.38
CA PRO A 11 9.72 0.48 -6.65
C PRO A 11 10.56 -0.81 -6.82
N ASN A 12 9.93 -1.85 -7.36
CA ASN A 12 10.56 -3.14 -7.67
C ASN A 12 11.12 -3.95 -6.48
N CYS A 13 10.83 -3.61 -5.21
CA CYS A 13 11.29 -4.38 -4.04
C CYS A 13 10.52 -5.68 -3.76
N GLY A 14 9.59 -6.10 -4.65
CA GLY A 14 8.73 -7.27 -4.45
C GLY A 14 7.42 -7.02 -3.68
N LYS A 15 7.08 -5.75 -3.40
CA LYS A 15 5.84 -5.36 -2.71
C LYS A 15 4.56 -5.94 -3.33
N THR A 16 4.39 -5.80 -4.66
CA THR A 16 3.24 -6.36 -5.40
C THR A 16 3.20 -7.90 -5.33
N SER A 17 4.37 -8.55 -5.27
CA SER A 17 4.44 -10.00 -5.14
C SER A 17 3.93 -10.46 -3.78
N LEU A 18 4.29 -9.76 -2.70
CA LEU A 18 3.74 -10.04 -1.37
C LEU A 18 2.24 -9.74 -1.31
N PHE A 19 1.79 -8.62 -1.89
CA PHE A 19 0.37 -8.28 -1.98
C PHE A 19 -0.43 -9.45 -2.59
N ASN A 20 -0.05 -9.89 -3.79
CA ASN A 20 -0.70 -10.99 -4.49
C ASN A 20 -0.66 -12.31 -3.71
N ALA A 21 0.44 -12.60 -3.02
CA ALA A 21 0.57 -13.81 -2.20
C ALA A 21 -0.38 -13.81 -1.00
N LEU A 22 -0.67 -12.63 -0.42
CA LEU A 22 -1.61 -12.48 0.68
C LEU A 22 -3.07 -12.50 0.22
N THR A 23 -3.39 -11.77 -0.86
CA THR A 23 -4.78 -11.47 -1.25
C THR A 23 -5.34 -12.45 -2.29
N GLY A 24 -4.48 -13.09 -3.09
CA GLY A 24 -4.89 -13.94 -4.20
C GLY A 24 -5.82 -13.20 -5.16
N ALA A 25 -6.97 -13.81 -5.49
CA ALA A 25 -7.97 -13.20 -6.37
C ALA A 25 -8.89 -12.19 -5.66
N ASN A 26 -8.85 -12.10 -4.32
CA ASN A 26 -9.73 -11.23 -3.53
C ASN A 26 -9.15 -9.82 -3.43
N GLN A 27 -9.02 -9.17 -4.58
CA GLN A 27 -8.43 -7.85 -4.71
C GLN A 27 -9.23 -6.97 -5.68
N GLU A 28 -9.25 -5.69 -5.39
CA GLU A 28 -9.88 -4.64 -6.19
C GLU A 28 -8.83 -3.60 -6.56
N VAL A 29 -8.97 -3.09 -7.79
CA VAL A 29 -8.11 -2.04 -8.33
C VAL A 29 -9.00 -0.85 -8.66
N GLY A 30 -8.69 0.29 -8.06
CA GLY A 30 -9.34 1.57 -8.31
C GLY A 30 -8.31 2.68 -8.43
N ASN A 31 -8.73 3.91 -8.18
CA ASN A 31 -7.84 5.07 -8.13
C ASN A 31 -7.84 5.68 -6.74
N TRP A 32 -6.71 6.29 -6.36
CA TRP A 32 -6.66 7.15 -5.19
C TRP A 32 -7.57 8.37 -5.38
N PRO A 33 -8.21 8.89 -4.29
CA PRO A 33 -9.16 9.98 -4.42
C PRO A 33 -8.58 11.21 -5.10
N GLY A 34 -9.25 11.68 -6.16
CA GLY A 34 -8.89 12.91 -6.86
C GLY A 34 -7.72 12.79 -7.85
N VAL A 35 -7.18 11.59 -8.06
CA VAL A 35 -6.01 11.38 -8.92
C VAL A 35 -6.14 10.12 -9.77
N THR A 36 -5.26 9.95 -10.75
CA THR A 36 -5.22 8.78 -11.65
C THR A 36 -4.26 7.69 -11.18
N VAL A 37 -3.68 7.83 -9.98
CA VAL A 37 -2.77 6.82 -9.41
C VAL A 37 -3.59 5.61 -8.97
N GLU A 38 -3.15 4.43 -9.39
CA GLU A 38 -3.81 3.18 -9.07
C GLU A 38 -3.77 2.89 -7.56
N ARG A 39 -4.91 2.45 -7.02
CA ARG A 39 -5.05 1.97 -5.65
C ARG A 39 -5.41 0.49 -5.69
N LYS A 40 -4.55 -0.37 -5.14
CA LYS A 40 -4.86 -1.79 -4.94
C LYS A 40 -5.22 -2.05 -3.49
N GLU A 41 -6.35 -2.70 -3.31
CA GLU A 41 -6.80 -3.19 -2.02
C GLU A 41 -7.16 -4.67 -2.16
N GLY A 42 -6.79 -5.49 -1.19
CA GLY A 42 -7.19 -6.89 -1.19
C GLY A 42 -7.44 -7.40 0.21
N LYS A 43 -8.10 -8.55 0.30
CA LYS A 43 -8.58 -9.08 1.57
C LYS A 43 -8.23 -10.55 1.71
N TYR A 44 -7.83 -10.95 2.92
CA TYR A 44 -7.63 -12.34 3.28
C TYR A 44 -8.15 -12.62 4.69
N SER A 45 -8.30 -13.89 5.04
CA SER A 45 -8.70 -14.30 6.40
C SER A 45 -7.52 -14.92 7.13
N TRP A 46 -7.33 -14.52 8.38
CA TRP A 46 -6.32 -15.08 9.28
C TRP A 46 -6.92 -15.21 10.67
N GLN A 47 -6.90 -16.42 11.24
CA GLN A 47 -7.45 -16.72 12.58
C GLN A 47 -8.90 -16.23 12.78
N HIS A 48 -9.77 -16.42 11.78
CA HIS A 48 -11.16 -15.92 11.75
C HIS A 48 -11.33 -14.39 11.77
N GLN A 49 -10.25 -13.65 11.59
CA GLN A 49 -10.27 -12.20 11.38
C GLN A 49 -10.10 -11.90 9.89
N GLN A 50 -10.83 -10.89 9.41
CA GLN A 50 -10.62 -10.35 8.07
C GLN A 50 -9.50 -9.31 8.12
N VAL A 51 -8.52 -9.47 7.24
CA VAL A 51 -7.41 -8.55 7.06
C VAL A 51 -7.55 -7.87 5.70
N THR A 52 -7.53 -6.55 5.70
CA THR A 52 -7.44 -5.73 4.50
C THR A 52 -5.97 -5.35 4.28
N VAL A 53 -5.48 -5.53 3.07
CA VAL A 53 -4.13 -5.15 2.65
C VAL A 53 -4.26 -4.04 1.63
N ILE A 54 -3.52 -2.96 1.81
CA ILE A 54 -3.47 -1.83 0.89
C ILE A 54 -2.05 -1.73 0.35
N ASP A 55 -1.91 -1.80 -0.96
CA ASP A 55 -0.63 -1.61 -1.64
C ASP A 55 -0.41 -0.12 -1.91
N LEU A 56 0.51 0.52 -1.20
CA LEU A 56 0.84 1.93 -1.47
C LEU A 56 1.74 2.04 -2.70
N PRO A 57 1.78 3.21 -3.37
CA PRO A 57 2.77 3.47 -4.41
C PRO A 57 4.19 3.17 -3.93
N GLY A 58 5.01 2.64 -4.84
CA GLY A 58 6.42 2.37 -4.53
C GLY A 58 7.19 3.68 -4.49
N VAL A 59 7.81 4.01 -3.37
CA VAL A 59 8.46 5.31 -3.16
C VAL A 59 9.84 5.13 -2.53
N TYR A 60 10.81 5.95 -2.94
CA TYR A 60 12.16 5.95 -2.36
C TYR A 60 12.27 6.86 -1.13
N SER A 61 11.37 7.84 -1.02
CA SER A 61 11.30 8.79 0.09
C SER A 61 9.84 9.12 0.39
N LEU A 62 9.56 9.52 1.63
CA LEU A 62 8.28 10.13 2.01
C LEU A 62 8.33 11.66 1.88
N ASP A 63 9.52 12.22 1.64
CA ASP A 63 9.73 13.63 1.35
C ASP A 63 9.41 13.88 -0.13
N GLY A 64 8.12 13.84 -0.47
CA GLY A 64 7.62 14.23 -1.79
C GLY A 64 7.55 15.75 -1.94
N GLU A 65 8.02 16.27 -3.07
CA GLU A 65 7.77 17.63 -3.52
C GLU A 65 6.27 17.80 -3.88
N ASP A 66 5.72 19.00 -3.64
CA ASP A 66 4.31 19.33 -3.95
C ASP A 66 4.10 19.61 -5.46
N ASN A 67 4.62 18.75 -6.33
CA ASN A 67 4.47 18.79 -7.78
C ASN A 67 3.97 17.46 -8.34
N ALA A 68 3.67 17.41 -9.64
CA ALA A 68 3.10 16.23 -10.29
C ALA A 68 4.02 14.99 -10.25
N SER A 69 5.34 15.18 -10.13
CA SER A 69 6.31 14.09 -9.99
C SER A 69 6.35 13.48 -8.59
N GLY A 70 5.84 14.16 -7.57
CA GLY A 70 5.83 13.70 -6.17
C GLY A 70 4.52 13.06 -5.72
N LEU A 71 3.63 12.73 -6.66
CA LEU A 71 2.27 12.33 -6.32
C LEU A 71 2.22 10.97 -5.61
N ASP A 72 3.07 10.04 -6.01
CA ASP A 72 3.19 8.72 -5.37
C ASP A 72 3.69 8.86 -3.92
N GLU A 73 4.71 9.71 -3.71
CA GLU A 73 5.25 10.06 -2.40
C GLU A 73 4.19 10.74 -1.51
N GLN A 74 3.42 11.67 -2.06
CA GLN A 74 2.33 12.33 -1.34
C GLN A 74 1.23 11.34 -0.94
N ILE A 75 0.83 10.44 -1.83
CA ILE A 75 -0.17 9.41 -1.52
C ILE A 75 0.33 8.49 -0.42
N ALA A 76 1.54 7.96 -0.54
CA ALA A 76 2.13 7.08 0.45
C ALA A 76 2.25 7.79 1.81
N ARG A 77 2.81 9.01 1.84
CA ARG A 77 2.93 9.83 3.05
C ARG A 77 1.58 10.10 3.70
N ASN A 78 0.62 10.61 2.93
CA ASN A 78 -0.69 11.02 3.47
C ASN A 78 -1.46 9.82 4.03
N PHE A 79 -1.38 8.66 3.37
CA PHE A 79 -2.00 7.44 3.87
C PHE A 79 -1.33 6.94 5.17
N LEU A 80 0.00 6.97 5.25
CA LEU A 80 0.70 6.57 6.47
C LEU A 80 0.40 7.50 7.65
N LEU A 81 0.25 8.80 7.40
CA LEU A 81 -0.08 9.80 8.41
C LEU A 81 -1.57 9.85 8.79
N SER A 82 -2.47 9.28 7.98
CA SER A 82 -3.91 9.31 8.26
C SER A 82 -4.34 8.44 9.45
N GLY A 83 -3.47 7.53 9.90
CA GLY A 83 -3.79 6.54 10.93
C GLY A 83 -4.79 5.47 10.46
N SER A 84 -5.01 5.33 9.15
CA SER A 84 -5.95 4.35 8.58
C SER A 84 -5.41 2.91 8.59
N ALA A 85 -4.10 2.73 8.75
CA ALA A 85 -3.48 1.42 8.89
C ALA A 85 -3.21 1.08 10.35
N ASP A 86 -3.54 -0.14 10.75
CA ASP A 86 -3.18 -0.68 12.07
C ASP A 86 -1.72 -1.17 12.09
N ILE A 87 -1.23 -1.66 10.95
CA ILE A 87 0.12 -2.19 10.78
C ILE A 87 0.70 -1.69 9.46
N ILE A 88 1.98 -1.31 9.49
CA ILE A 88 2.77 -1.00 8.30
C ILE A 88 3.81 -2.10 8.12
N ILE A 89 3.85 -2.71 6.93
CA ILE A 89 4.90 -3.65 6.54
C ILE A 89 5.79 -2.96 5.51
N ASN A 90 7.03 -2.68 5.93
CA ASN A 90 8.06 -2.13 5.04
C ASN A 90 8.83 -3.24 4.35
N ILE A 91 8.75 -3.28 3.02
CA ILE A 91 9.42 -4.28 2.18
C ILE A 91 10.78 -3.73 1.76
N VAL A 92 11.83 -4.47 2.11
CA VAL A 92 13.22 -4.12 1.83
C VAL A 92 13.83 -5.25 1.01
N ASP A 93 14.35 -4.91 -0.17
CA ASP A 93 15.14 -5.81 -0.99
C ASP A 93 16.54 -5.97 -0.36
N ALA A 94 17.01 -7.21 -0.27
CA ALA A 94 18.26 -7.58 0.39
C ALA A 94 19.46 -7.74 -0.56
N SER A 95 19.23 -7.59 -1.87
CA SER A 95 20.25 -7.78 -2.92
C SER A 95 21.38 -6.76 -2.91
#